data_AF-A0A2E3JRB7-F1
#
_entry.id   AF-A0A2E3JRB7-F1
#
_cell.length_a   1.000
_cell.length_b   1.000
_cell.length_c   1.000
_cell.angle_alpha   90.00
_cell.angle_beta   90.00
_cell.angle_gamma   90.00
#
_symmetry.space_group_name_H-M   'P 1'
#
loop_
_entity.id
_entity.type
_entity.pdbx_description
1 polymer ?
#
loop_
_entity_poly.entity_id
_entity_poly.type
_entity_poly.pdbx_seq_one_letter_code
_entity_poly.pdbx_strand_id
1 'polypeptide(L)'
;MAAKGRLSRNLIIGGCSFSAHQTRETLAWAEQLTEDFDNVINTAEMASGNQIICDRICYELSKPEVTSENTMVAVMWSSPFRKEFLFSYDDPDYMEIQQNIKRGFSNYILTDKQHEKHPTSNWLIVGGGYGIWNYEVTPLDARLKNYFRDIYNPEEAYVSTLRAMITVQALCEAKRIPLLNMCWQNIFHDLGAKDFESSESFWKKDIVSTTGWLYTRLRTAFSNSLRDNGELNEQEMKSDMHNKRIDRIYPNTKHWFELIDWGTWHFYENELIQKGGLQEFAHFECDVKSEELKNHPTTATQREWKIRIMKVMKDRYEMEINS
;
A
#
# COMPACT_ATOMS: atom_id res chain seq x y z
N MET A 1 -2.57 -45.88 -6.09
CA MET A 1 -1.76 -44.64 -6.02
C MET A 1 -2.70 -43.49 -6.31
N ALA A 2 -3.07 -42.73 -5.29
CA ALA A 2 -3.96 -41.58 -5.47
C ALA A 2 -3.22 -40.50 -6.28
N ALA A 3 -3.88 -39.97 -7.31
CA ALA A 3 -3.40 -38.80 -8.03
C ALA A 3 -3.19 -37.68 -7.01
N LYS A 4 -1.94 -37.19 -6.88
CA LYS A 4 -1.67 -35.91 -6.22
C LYS A 4 -2.43 -34.85 -7.00
N GLY A 5 -3.55 -34.39 -6.45
CA GLY A 5 -4.42 -33.43 -7.09
C GLY A 5 -3.66 -32.14 -7.36
N ARG A 6 -3.68 -31.70 -8.63
CA ARG A 6 -3.39 -30.32 -9.02
C ARG A 6 -4.37 -29.43 -8.26
N LEU A 7 -3.93 -28.79 -7.19
CA LEU A 7 -4.68 -27.74 -6.51
C LEU A 7 -4.52 -26.48 -7.38
N SER A 8 -5.53 -26.09 -8.18
CA SER A 8 -5.50 -24.77 -8.83
C SER A 8 -5.49 -23.71 -7.74
N ARG A 9 -4.47 -22.84 -7.74
CA ARG A 9 -4.21 -21.89 -6.65
C ARG A 9 -4.48 -20.47 -7.14
N ASN A 10 -5.70 -19.99 -6.93
CA ASN A 10 -6.04 -18.59 -7.14
C ASN A 10 -5.21 -17.72 -6.18
N LEU A 11 -4.48 -16.75 -6.72
CA LEU A 11 -3.80 -15.73 -5.93
C LEU A 11 -4.48 -14.38 -6.16
N ILE A 12 -5.20 -13.89 -5.15
CA ILE A 12 -5.74 -12.54 -5.15
C ILE A 12 -4.67 -11.60 -4.62
N ILE A 13 -4.36 -10.55 -5.39
CA ILE A 13 -3.40 -9.54 -4.98
C ILE A 13 -4.11 -8.21 -4.81
N GLY A 14 -3.95 -7.60 -3.63
CA GLY A 14 -4.35 -6.23 -3.37
C GLY A 14 -3.13 -5.34 -3.15
N GLY A 15 -3.22 -4.09 -3.58
CA GLY A 15 -2.15 -3.15 -3.35
C GLY A 15 -2.30 -1.86 -4.13
N CYS A 16 -1.22 -1.09 -4.14
CA CYS A 16 -1.16 0.15 -4.87
C CYS A 16 -0.15 0.10 -6.02
N SER A 17 0.46 1.23 -6.37
CA SER A 17 1.47 1.31 -7.42
C SER A 17 2.68 0.38 -7.22
N PHE A 18 3.03 0.01 -5.98
CA PHE A 18 4.10 -0.96 -5.73
C PHE A 18 3.75 -2.42 -6.08
N SER A 19 2.47 -2.69 -6.36
CA SER A 19 1.94 -3.98 -6.82
C SER A 19 1.24 -3.91 -8.18
N ALA A 20 1.07 -2.71 -8.77
CA ALA A 20 0.30 -2.50 -10.01
C ALA A 20 1.15 -1.96 -11.17
N HIS A 21 2.43 -1.67 -10.95
CA HIS A 21 3.26 -1.04 -11.98
C HIS A 21 3.65 -2.04 -13.07
N GLN A 22 3.42 -1.70 -14.34
CA GLN A 22 3.55 -2.62 -15.48
C GLN A 22 4.61 -2.21 -16.53
N THR A 23 5.36 -1.13 -16.30
CA THR A 23 6.45 -0.75 -17.22
C THR A 23 7.65 -1.70 -17.08
N ARG A 24 8.43 -1.84 -18.15
CA ARG A 24 9.58 -2.76 -18.18
C ARG A 24 10.63 -2.46 -17.11
N GLU A 25 10.84 -1.19 -16.79
CA GLU A 25 11.88 -0.72 -15.87
C GLU A 25 11.48 -0.88 -14.39
N THR A 26 10.19 -0.91 -14.09
CA THR A 26 9.65 -0.94 -12.73
C THR A 26 8.45 -1.89 -12.60
N LEU A 27 8.52 -3.05 -13.27
CA LEU A 27 7.49 -4.09 -13.26
C LEU A 27 7.35 -4.64 -11.84
N ALA A 28 6.16 -4.51 -11.25
CA ALA A 28 5.91 -4.85 -9.87
C ALA A 28 6.01 -6.36 -9.61
N TRP A 29 6.36 -6.74 -8.37
CA TRP A 29 6.47 -8.14 -7.95
C TRP A 29 5.20 -8.95 -8.25
N ALA A 30 4.04 -8.33 -8.08
CA ALA A 30 2.73 -8.95 -8.30
C ALA A 30 2.45 -9.27 -9.76
N GLU A 31 2.85 -8.39 -10.68
CA GLU A 31 2.74 -8.62 -12.12
C GLU A 31 3.67 -9.75 -12.57
N GLN A 32 4.84 -9.85 -11.93
CA GLN A 32 5.81 -10.93 -12.18
C GLN A 32 5.33 -12.29 -11.64
N LEU A 33 4.31 -12.35 -10.78
CA LEU A 33 3.76 -13.62 -10.26
C LEU A 33 2.82 -14.33 -11.22
N THR A 34 2.37 -13.64 -12.26
CA THR A 34 1.51 -14.23 -13.31
C THR A 34 2.18 -15.38 -14.04
N GLU A 35 3.51 -15.47 -13.98
CA GLU A 35 4.30 -16.56 -14.55
C GLU A 35 4.36 -17.81 -13.65
N ASP A 36 4.13 -17.69 -12.34
CA ASP A 36 4.31 -18.81 -11.38
C ASP A 36 3.00 -19.41 -10.86
N PHE A 37 1.87 -18.77 -11.16
CA PHE A 37 0.54 -19.13 -10.68
C PHE A 37 -0.43 -19.37 -11.83
N ASP A 38 -1.29 -20.37 -11.69
CA ASP A 38 -2.30 -20.71 -12.71
C ASP A 38 -3.31 -19.57 -12.91
N ASN A 39 -3.67 -18.87 -11.82
CA ASN A 39 -4.58 -17.73 -11.87
C ASN A 39 -4.18 -16.66 -10.84
N VAL A 40 -3.77 -15.50 -11.33
CA VAL A 40 -3.48 -14.32 -10.51
C VAL A 40 -4.56 -13.28 -10.76
N ILE A 41 -5.33 -12.97 -9.73
CA ILE A 41 -6.33 -11.91 -9.73
C ILE A 41 -5.67 -10.67 -9.11
N ASN A 42 -4.92 -9.91 -9.91
CA ASN A 42 -4.36 -8.65 -9.44
C ASN A 42 -5.45 -7.57 -9.46
N THR A 43 -5.78 -7.05 -8.27
CA THR A 43 -6.75 -5.95 -8.09
C THR A 43 -6.06 -4.62 -7.78
N ALA A 44 -4.73 -4.64 -7.64
CA ALA A 44 -3.94 -3.47 -7.27
C ALA A 44 -4.10 -2.34 -8.29
N GLU A 45 -4.02 -1.09 -7.83
CA GLU A 45 -4.08 0.06 -8.72
C GLU A 45 -3.19 1.21 -8.23
N MET A 46 -2.57 1.88 -9.20
CA MET A 46 -1.72 3.04 -8.97
C MET A 46 -2.35 4.02 -7.97
N ALA A 47 -1.56 4.42 -6.98
CA ALA A 47 -1.96 5.36 -5.93
C ALA A 47 -3.14 4.96 -5.02
N SER A 48 -3.65 3.72 -5.10
CA SER A 48 -4.72 3.27 -4.19
C SER A 48 -4.32 3.42 -2.73
N GLY A 49 -5.28 3.88 -1.93
CA GLY A 49 -5.28 3.86 -0.48
C GLY A 49 -5.87 2.56 0.06
N ASN A 50 -5.89 2.44 1.38
CA ASN A 50 -6.15 1.16 2.03
C ASN A 50 -7.62 0.74 1.99
N GLN A 51 -8.56 1.69 1.90
CA GLN A 51 -9.98 1.35 1.78
C GLN A 51 -10.29 0.72 0.40
N ILE A 52 -9.80 1.29 -0.70
CA ILE A 52 -9.98 0.72 -2.03
C ILE A 52 -9.31 -0.65 -2.16
N ILE A 53 -8.13 -0.82 -1.57
CA ILE A 53 -7.45 -2.13 -1.52
C ILE A 53 -8.35 -3.16 -0.82
N CYS A 54 -8.89 -2.81 0.35
CA CYS A 54 -9.81 -3.66 1.10
C CYS A 54 -11.06 -4.01 0.28
N ASP A 55 -11.76 -3.01 -0.26
CA ASP A 55 -13.04 -3.22 -0.95
C ASP A 55 -12.89 -4.13 -2.16
N ARG A 56 -11.79 -4.02 -2.91
CA ARG A 56 -11.53 -4.88 -4.08
C ARG A 56 -11.23 -6.32 -3.70
N ILE A 57 -10.43 -6.54 -2.65
CA ILE A 57 -10.20 -7.88 -2.12
C ILE A 57 -11.52 -8.48 -1.63
N CYS A 58 -12.31 -7.73 -0.86
CA CYS A 58 -13.60 -8.19 -0.37
C CYS A 58 -14.56 -8.53 -1.51
N TYR A 59 -14.54 -7.74 -2.59
CA TYR A 59 -15.32 -8.00 -3.79
C TYR A 59 -14.91 -9.31 -4.47
N GLU A 60 -13.62 -9.56 -4.68
CA GLU A 60 -13.16 -10.85 -5.24
C GLU A 60 -13.49 -12.03 -4.33
N LEU A 61 -13.34 -11.86 -3.01
CA LEU A 61 -13.72 -12.89 -2.02
C LEU A 61 -15.24 -13.09 -1.89
N SER A 62 -16.06 -12.20 -2.46
CA SER A 62 -17.51 -12.36 -2.53
C SER A 62 -17.94 -13.30 -3.64
N LYS A 63 -17.09 -13.51 -4.65
CA LYS A 63 -17.35 -14.36 -5.82
C LYS A 63 -17.22 -15.84 -5.45
N PRO A 64 -18.30 -16.63 -5.55
CA PRO A 64 -18.26 -18.06 -5.20
C PRO A 64 -17.20 -18.84 -5.97
N GLU A 65 -17.03 -18.57 -7.25
CA GLU A 65 -16.05 -19.20 -8.14
C GLU A 65 -14.62 -19.00 -7.63
N VAL A 66 -14.28 -17.80 -7.17
CA VAL A 66 -12.96 -17.49 -6.60
C VAL A 66 -12.78 -18.30 -5.33
N THR A 67 -13.72 -18.23 -4.38
CA THR A 67 -13.59 -18.90 -3.08
C THR A 67 -13.75 -20.42 -3.10
N SER A 68 -14.30 -20.98 -4.18
CA SER A 68 -14.45 -22.43 -4.36
C SER A 68 -13.14 -23.13 -4.76
N GLU A 69 -12.15 -22.36 -5.20
CA GLU A 69 -10.81 -22.83 -5.51
C GLU A 69 -9.86 -22.65 -4.32
N ASN A 70 -8.68 -23.26 -4.38
CA ASN A 70 -7.65 -23.13 -3.35
C ASN A 70 -7.04 -21.71 -3.38
N THR A 71 -7.74 -20.75 -2.81
CA THR A 71 -7.41 -19.31 -2.89
C THR A 71 -6.48 -18.87 -1.77
N MET A 72 -5.53 -18.00 -2.11
CA MET A 72 -4.76 -17.20 -1.15
C MET A 72 -4.90 -15.70 -1.47
N VAL A 73 -4.81 -14.87 -0.44
CA VAL A 73 -4.76 -13.41 -0.56
C VAL A 73 -3.36 -12.91 -0.18
N ALA A 74 -2.77 -12.06 -1.01
CA ALA A 74 -1.56 -11.30 -0.69
C ALA A 74 -1.82 -9.80 -0.82
N VAL A 75 -1.47 -9.02 0.20
CA VAL A 75 -1.76 -7.59 0.23
C VAL A 75 -0.50 -6.80 0.53
N MET A 76 -0.18 -5.81 -0.30
CA MET A 76 0.79 -4.77 0.05
C MET A 76 0.04 -3.48 0.38
N TRP A 77 -0.09 -3.21 1.68
CA TRP A 77 -0.77 -2.03 2.18
C TRP A 77 0.00 -0.74 1.84
N SER A 78 -0.77 0.29 1.52
CA SER A 78 -0.28 1.59 1.10
C SER A 78 -0.12 2.55 2.29
N SER A 79 0.41 3.75 2.01
CA SER A 79 0.46 4.81 3.03
C SER A 79 -0.94 5.08 3.62
N PRO A 80 -1.06 5.21 4.95
CA PRO A 80 -2.33 5.51 5.61
C PRO A 80 -2.94 6.85 5.18
N PHE A 81 -2.13 7.75 4.62
CA PHE A 81 -2.55 9.11 4.25
C PHE A 81 -3.22 9.22 2.88
N ARG A 82 -3.34 8.09 2.17
CA ARG A 82 -4.07 8.06 0.90
C ARG A 82 -5.57 8.05 1.18
N LYS A 83 -6.30 8.84 0.40
CA LYS A 83 -7.75 8.96 0.51
C LYS A 83 -8.37 8.91 -0.88
N GLU A 84 -9.53 8.28 -0.94
CA GLU A 84 -10.33 8.17 -2.14
C GLU A 84 -11.72 8.73 -1.91
N PHE A 85 -12.34 9.19 -2.99
CA PHE A 85 -13.64 9.85 -2.96
C PHE A 85 -14.55 9.19 -3.97
N LEU A 86 -15.72 8.73 -3.53
CA LEU A 86 -16.73 8.20 -4.41
C LEU A 86 -17.49 9.35 -5.08
N PHE A 87 -17.50 9.37 -6.40
CA PHE A 87 -18.33 10.25 -7.19
C PHE A 87 -19.32 9.41 -7.98
N SER A 88 -20.61 9.74 -7.86
CA SER A 88 -21.68 9.12 -8.63
C SER A 88 -22.30 10.14 -9.59
N TYR A 89 -23.11 9.66 -10.53
CA TYR A 89 -23.80 10.47 -11.52
C TYR A 89 -24.67 11.59 -10.90
N ASP A 90 -25.05 11.45 -9.62
CA ASP A 90 -25.81 12.46 -8.88
C ASP A 90 -24.95 13.64 -8.42
N ASP A 91 -23.62 13.55 -8.49
CA ASP A 91 -22.74 14.69 -8.22
C ASP A 91 -22.82 15.69 -9.37
N PRO A 92 -23.10 16.99 -9.10
CA PRO A 92 -23.24 18.00 -10.15
C PRO A 92 -21.99 18.14 -11.04
N ASP A 93 -20.81 17.80 -10.51
CA ASP A 93 -19.55 17.90 -11.25
C ASP A 93 -19.14 16.56 -11.90
N TYR A 94 -19.93 15.48 -11.74
CA TYR A 94 -19.57 14.13 -12.16
C TYR A 94 -19.17 14.05 -13.63
N MET A 95 -19.98 14.63 -14.52
CA MET A 95 -19.73 14.57 -15.97
C MET A 95 -18.42 15.27 -16.35
N GLU A 96 -18.12 16.42 -15.74
CA GLU A 96 -16.88 17.16 -15.96
C GLU A 96 -15.67 16.37 -15.45
N ILE A 97 -15.76 15.82 -14.23
CA ILE A 97 -14.74 14.97 -13.61
C ILE A 97 -14.47 13.74 -14.49
N GLN A 98 -15.52 13.03 -14.91
CA GLN A 98 -15.42 11.80 -15.70
C GLN A 98 -14.77 12.04 -17.06
N GLN A 99 -15.03 13.17 -17.71
CA GLN A 99 -14.46 13.51 -19.02
C GLN A 99 -12.99 13.96 -18.93
N ASN A 100 -12.64 14.73 -17.89
CA ASN A 100 -11.33 15.36 -17.80
C ASN A 100 -10.27 14.51 -17.08
N ILE A 101 -10.67 13.68 -16.10
CA ILE A 101 -9.71 12.86 -15.35
C ILE A 101 -9.37 11.59 -16.10
N LYS A 102 -8.16 11.48 -16.61
CA LYS A 102 -7.73 10.31 -17.43
C LYS A 102 -7.27 9.11 -16.61
N ARG A 103 -6.77 9.31 -15.40
CA ARG A 103 -6.18 8.28 -14.54
C ARG A 103 -6.58 8.49 -13.09
N GLY A 104 -6.65 7.41 -12.31
CA GLY A 104 -7.06 7.48 -10.90
C GLY A 104 -8.54 7.82 -10.73
N PHE A 105 -9.38 7.52 -11.71
CA PHE A 105 -10.83 7.59 -11.61
C PHE A 105 -11.40 6.32 -12.22
N SER A 106 -11.80 5.37 -11.38
CA SER A 106 -12.14 4.00 -11.81
C SER A 106 -13.12 3.34 -10.84
N ASN A 107 -13.74 2.23 -11.25
CA ASN A 107 -14.60 1.43 -10.37
C ASN A 107 -14.48 -0.06 -10.64
N TYR A 108 -13.48 -0.69 -10.04
CA TYR A 108 -13.24 -2.13 -10.18
C TYR A 108 -14.47 -2.99 -9.83
N ILE A 109 -15.21 -2.63 -8.78
CA ILE A 109 -16.37 -3.41 -8.30
C ILE A 109 -17.49 -3.45 -9.34
N LEU A 110 -17.67 -2.39 -10.11
CA LEU A 110 -18.73 -2.31 -11.13
C LEU A 110 -18.26 -2.72 -12.54
N THR A 111 -16.95 -2.88 -12.75
CA THR A 111 -16.39 -3.15 -14.09
C THR A 111 -15.64 -4.47 -14.20
N ASP A 112 -15.28 -5.10 -13.07
CA ASP A 112 -14.35 -6.24 -12.99
C ASP A 112 -12.98 -5.97 -13.65
N LYS A 113 -12.62 -4.69 -13.84
CA LYS A 113 -11.42 -4.28 -14.60
C LYS A 113 -10.65 -3.20 -13.87
N GLN A 114 -9.34 -3.41 -13.74
CA GLN A 114 -8.43 -2.40 -13.22
C GLN A 114 -8.47 -1.15 -14.10
N HIS A 115 -8.41 0.03 -13.49
CA HIS A 115 -8.35 1.33 -14.19
C HIS A 115 -9.55 1.68 -15.06
N GLU A 116 -10.60 0.85 -15.09
CA GLU A 116 -11.77 1.07 -15.93
C GLU A 116 -12.80 1.95 -15.22
N LYS A 117 -13.34 2.91 -15.96
CA LYS A 117 -14.44 3.77 -15.50
C LYS A 117 -15.77 3.07 -15.66
N HIS A 118 -16.62 3.13 -14.65
CA HIS A 118 -18.04 2.83 -14.81
C HIS A 118 -18.79 4.09 -15.29
N PRO A 119 -19.87 3.98 -16.08
CA PRO A 119 -20.61 5.16 -16.55
C PRO A 119 -21.24 5.99 -15.43
N THR A 120 -21.63 5.38 -14.30
CA THR A 120 -22.47 6.05 -13.28
C THR A 120 -21.82 6.27 -11.91
N SER A 121 -20.67 5.67 -11.62
CA SER A 121 -20.07 5.74 -10.28
C SER A 121 -18.61 5.35 -10.30
N ASN A 122 -17.70 6.20 -9.80
CA ASN A 122 -16.27 5.93 -9.76
C ASN A 122 -15.61 6.46 -8.50
N TRP A 123 -14.55 5.79 -8.10
CA TRP A 123 -13.66 6.25 -7.06
C TRP A 123 -12.57 7.12 -7.67
N LEU A 124 -12.46 8.36 -7.19
CA LEU A 124 -11.29 9.19 -7.38
C LEU A 124 -10.20 8.74 -6.41
N ILE A 125 -9.14 8.16 -6.97
CA ILE A 125 -7.94 7.74 -6.26
C ILE A 125 -6.96 8.91 -6.30
N VAL A 126 -6.79 9.57 -5.16
CA VAL A 126 -5.93 10.76 -5.08
C VAL A 126 -4.46 10.35 -5.08
N GLY A 127 -3.77 10.73 -6.15
CA GLY A 127 -2.35 10.42 -6.35
C GLY A 127 -1.45 11.05 -5.30
N GLY A 128 -0.33 10.38 -5.00
CA GLY A 128 0.69 10.83 -4.03
C GLY A 128 1.50 12.07 -4.42
N GLY A 129 0.97 12.97 -5.23
CA GLY A 129 1.56 14.29 -5.50
C GLY A 129 0.51 15.39 -5.63
N TYR A 130 -0.76 15.08 -5.36
CA TYR A 130 -1.81 16.09 -5.29
C TYR A 130 -1.43 17.13 -4.22
N GLY A 131 -1.48 18.41 -4.58
CA GLY A 131 -0.94 19.52 -3.78
C GLY A 131 0.37 20.09 -4.33
N ILE A 132 1.14 19.29 -5.09
CA ILE A 132 2.22 19.74 -5.99
C ILE A 132 1.65 19.96 -7.40
N TRP A 133 0.79 19.05 -7.85
CA TRP A 133 -0.04 19.17 -9.05
C TRP A 133 -1.53 19.18 -8.67
N ASN A 134 -2.38 19.57 -9.63
CA ASN A 134 -3.83 19.62 -9.52
C ASN A 134 -4.50 18.86 -10.69
N TYR A 135 -5.80 18.58 -10.59
CA TYR A 135 -6.54 17.85 -11.63
C TYR A 135 -6.97 18.75 -12.80
N GLU A 136 -6.80 20.07 -12.68
CA GLU A 136 -7.26 21.07 -13.63
C GLU A 136 -8.80 21.05 -13.82
N VAL A 137 -9.51 20.53 -12.82
CA VAL A 137 -10.97 20.53 -12.71
C VAL A 137 -11.31 21.40 -11.51
N THR A 138 -11.60 22.69 -11.76
CA THR A 138 -11.65 23.73 -10.72
C THR A 138 -12.55 23.38 -9.52
N PRO A 139 -13.80 22.89 -9.73
CA PRO A 139 -14.66 22.50 -8.61
C PRO A 139 -14.07 21.35 -7.79
N LEU A 140 -13.48 20.35 -8.45
CA LEU A 140 -12.84 19.22 -7.78
C LEU A 140 -11.62 19.65 -6.96
N ASP A 141 -10.73 20.42 -7.55
CA ASP A 141 -9.51 20.89 -6.87
C ASP A 141 -9.86 21.74 -5.63
N ALA A 142 -10.91 22.57 -5.72
CA ALA A 142 -11.42 23.32 -4.58
C ALA A 142 -11.95 22.41 -3.46
N ARG A 143 -12.74 21.38 -3.80
CA ARG A 143 -13.27 20.40 -2.83
C ARG A 143 -12.15 19.63 -2.14
N LEU A 144 -11.20 19.09 -2.90
CA LEU A 144 -10.06 18.35 -2.36
C LEU A 144 -9.18 19.24 -1.46
N LYS A 145 -8.92 20.48 -1.88
CA LYS A 145 -8.16 21.44 -1.06
C LYS A 145 -8.85 21.73 0.26
N ASN A 146 -10.17 21.94 0.26
CA ASN A 146 -10.93 22.15 1.48
C ASN A 146 -10.90 20.91 2.38
N TYR A 147 -11.04 19.71 1.81
CA TYR A 147 -10.94 18.47 2.59
C TYR A 147 -9.59 18.34 3.28
N PHE A 148 -8.48 18.44 2.53
CA PHE A 148 -7.14 18.26 3.09
C PHE A 148 -6.72 19.39 4.04
N ARG A 149 -7.27 20.60 3.90
CA ARG A 149 -6.99 21.72 4.80
C ARG A 149 -7.80 21.67 6.08
N ASP A 150 -9.10 21.41 5.98
CA ASP A 150 -10.06 21.68 7.06
C ASP A 150 -10.66 20.42 7.69
N ILE A 151 -10.62 19.28 7.00
CA ILE A 151 -11.33 18.05 7.42
C ILE A 151 -10.35 16.92 7.74
N TYR A 152 -9.26 16.80 6.99
CA TYR A 152 -8.35 15.68 7.08
C TYR A 152 -7.74 15.53 8.48
N ASN A 153 -7.78 14.31 9.02
CA ASN A 153 -7.25 13.96 10.32
C ASN A 153 -6.29 12.76 10.19
N PRO A 154 -4.98 12.92 10.49
CA PRO A 154 -4.02 11.82 10.47
C PRO A 154 -4.41 10.62 11.35
N GLU A 155 -4.99 10.86 12.53
CA GLU A 155 -5.44 9.77 13.41
C GLU A 155 -6.58 8.97 12.78
N GLU A 156 -7.53 9.64 12.11
CA GLU A 156 -8.60 8.96 11.36
C GLU A 156 -8.02 8.13 10.21
N ALA A 157 -7.01 8.65 9.51
CA ALA A 157 -6.35 7.96 8.41
C ALA A 157 -5.69 6.65 8.87
N TYR A 158 -5.03 6.66 10.04
CA TYR A 158 -4.49 5.46 10.68
C TYR A 158 -5.60 4.49 11.14
N VAL A 159 -6.65 4.99 11.79
CA VAL A 159 -7.79 4.17 12.22
C VAL A 159 -8.44 3.47 11.02
N SER A 160 -8.71 4.20 9.95
CA SER A 160 -9.30 3.66 8.72
C SER A 160 -8.39 2.64 8.04
N THR A 161 -7.08 2.85 8.07
CA THR A 161 -6.10 1.87 7.60
C THR A 161 -6.13 0.56 8.39
N LEU A 162 -6.14 0.63 9.74
CA LEU A 162 -6.21 -0.55 10.58
C LEU A 162 -7.55 -1.29 10.40
N ARG A 163 -8.66 -0.55 10.25
CA ARG A 163 -9.98 -1.14 9.95
C ARG A 163 -9.98 -1.91 8.63
N ALA A 164 -9.39 -1.36 7.58
CA ALA A 164 -9.25 -2.03 6.30
C ALA A 164 -8.47 -3.35 6.42
N MET A 165 -7.34 -3.35 7.14
CA MET A 165 -6.55 -4.56 7.42
C MET A 165 -7.36 -5.62 8.16
N ILE A 166 -8.05 -5.22 9.23
CA ILE A 166 -8.85 -6.13 10.07
C ILE A 166 -10.04 -6.69 9.29
N THR A 167 -10.63 -5.90 8.38
CA THR A 167 -11.74 -6.35 7.53
C THR A 167 -11.28 -7.47 6.61
N VAL A 168 -10.16 -7.31 5.92
CA VAL A 168 -9.59 -8.37 5.07
C VAL A 168 -9.18 -9.59 5.90
N GLN A 169 -8.53 -9.37 7.06
CA GLN A 169 -8.15 -10.43 7.99
C GLN A 169 -9.37 -11.26 8.44
N ALA A 170 -10.40 -10.61 8.97
CA ALA A 170 -11.60 -11.27 9.47
C ALA A 170 -12.34 -12.03 8.35
N LEU A 171 -12.39 -11.46 7.14
CA LEU A 171 -13.01 -12.13 6.00
C LEU A 171 -12.23 -13.37 5.55
N CYS A 172 -10.89 -13.26 5.49
CA CYS A 172 -10.02 -14.39 5.17
C CYS A 172 -10.13 -15.49 6.22
N GLU A 173 -10.11 -15.15 7.51
CA GLU A 173 -10.30 -16.08 8.62
C GLU A 173 -11.65 -16.80 8.53
N ALA A 174 -12.74 -16.06 8.35
CA ALA A 174 -14.08 -16.61 8.24
C ALA A 174 -14.22 -17.59 7.05
N LYS A 175 -13.49 -17.33 5.96
CA LYS A 175 -13.47 -18.19 4.76
C LYS A 175 -12.36 -19.24 4.77
N ARG A 176 -11.51 -19.28 5.81
CA ARG A 176 -10.32 -20.14 5.92
C ARG A 176 -9.35 -19.97 4.74
N ILE A 177 -9.17 -18.74 4.29
CA ILE A 177 -8.29 -18.36 3.19
C ILE A 177 -6.97 -17.85 3.79
N PRO A 178 -5.82 -18.39 3.37
CA PRO A 178 -4.51 -17.86 3.76
C PRO A 178 -4.37 -16.37 3.37
N LEU A 179 -3.85 -15.58 4.30
CA LEU A 179 -3.60 -14.15 4.12
C LEU A 179 -2.13 -13.84 4.36
N LEU A 180 -1.48 -13.16 3.41
CA LEU A 180 -0.16 -12.57 3.56
C LEU A 180 -0.23 -11.05 3.47
N ASN A 181 0.04 -10.38 4.59
CA ASN A 181 0.12 -8.93 4.67
C ASN A 181 1.56 -8.46 4.51
N MET A 182 1.74 -7.36 3.79
CA MET A 182 3.01 -6.69 3.55
C MET A 182 2.77 -5.18 3.50
N CYS A 183 3.85 -4.42 3.48
CA CYS A 183 3.80 -2.98 3.29
C CYS A 183 4.94 -2.51 2.38
N TRP A 184 4.75 -1.37 1.72
CA TRP A 184 5.83 -0.70 1.01
C TRP A 184 6.92 -0.21 1.99
N GLN A 185 6.50 0.31 3.13
CA GLN A 185 7.34 0.88 4.19
C GLN A 185 6.67 0.61 5.55
N ASN A 186 7.34 0.88 6.66
CA ASN A 186 6.69 0.76 7.97
C ASN A 186 5.54 1.78 8.14
N ILE A 187 4.30 1.33 7.93
CA ILE A 187 3.06 2.12 8.06
C ILE A 187 2.47 2.09 9.49
N PHE A 188 3.15 1.45 10.42
CA PHE A 188 2.76 1.36 11.84
C PHE A 188 3.48 2.39 12.71
N HIS A 189 4.33 3.20 12.10
CA HIS A 189 4.95 4.37 12.71
C HIS A 189 4.28 5.64 12.20
N ASP A 190 4.31 6.68 13.03
CA ASP A 190 3.84 8.00 12.66
C ASP A 190 4.74 8.56 11.55
N LEU A 191 4.15 8.63 10.36
CA LEU A 191 4.74 9.15 9.15
C LEU A 191 4.54 10.67 9.07
N GLY A 192 3.65 11.24 9.90
CA GLY A 192 3.25 12.64 9.87
C GLY A 192 4.10 13.55 10.77
N ALA A 193 5.36 13.19 11.03
CA ALA A 193 6.20 13.89 12.00
C ALA A 193 6.22 15.40 11.75
N LYS A 194 5.52 16.16 12.62
CA LYS A 194 5.45 17.63 12.66
C LYS A 194 6.80 18.31 12.89
N ASP A 195 7.83 17.52 13.16
CA ASP A 195 9.19 17.98 13.47
C ASP A 195 9.92 18.58 12.24
N PHE A 196 9.29 18.57 11.06
CA PHE A 196 9.91 18.97 9.79
C PHE A 196 9.10 20.06 9.04
N GLU A 197 9.17 21.28 9.57
CA GLU A 197 9.00 22.60 8.91
C GLU A 197 7.60 23.20 8.65
N SER A 198 7.46 24.47 9.08
CA SER A 198 6.53 25.56 8.69
C SER A 198 5.03 25.27 8.50
N SER A 199 4.19 26.21 8.94
CA SER A 199 2.72 26.16 8.86
C SER A 199 2.11 25.99 7.45
N GLU A 200 2.91 25.95 6.38
CA GLU A 200 2.46 25.75 5.00
C GLU A 200 2.67 24.33 4.44
N SER A 201 3.33 23.41 5.15
CA SER A 201 3.97 22.24 4.53
C SER A 201 3.13 20.97 4.40
N PHE A 202 2.25 20.65 5.36
CA PHE A 202 1.63 19.33 5.46
C PHE A 202 0.81 18.94 4.20
N TRP A 203 0.01 19.87 3.66
CA TRP A 203 -0.81 19.63 2.47
C TRP A 203 -0.04 19.78 1.14
N LYS A 204 1.13 20.45 1.12
CA LYS A 204 1.98 20.60 -0.07
C LYS A 204 3.01 19.46 -0.21
N LYS A 205 3.41 18.82 0.90
CA LYS A 205 4.57 17.91 0.92
C LYS A 205 4.32 16.52 1.51
N ASP A 206 3.34 16.31 2.40
CA ASP A 206 3.22 15.04 3.15
C ASP A 206 2.01 14.16 2.79
N ILE A 207 1.06 14.67 1.98
CA ILE A 207 0.12 13.82 1.19
C ILE A 207 0.91 12.96 0.19
N VAL A 208 2.20 13.25 0.02
CA VAL A 208 3.16 12.53 -0.81
C VAL A 208 3.49 11.18 -0.20
N SER A 209 2.69 10.18 -0.55
CA SER A 209 2.93 8.77 -0.24
C SER A 209 4.23 8.17 -0.82
N THR A 210 5.06 8.93 -1.53
CA THR A 210 6.35 8.48 -2.06
C THR A 210 7.52 8.77 -1.12
N THR A 211 7.38 9.71 -0.19
CA THR A 211 8.41 10.00 0.82
C THR A 211 8.16 9.15 2.05
N GLY A 212 8.65 7.90 2.00
CA GLY A 212 8.51 6.98 3.13
C GLY A 212 9.34 7.38 4.36
N TRP A 213 9.06 6.80 5.53
CA TRP A 213 9.75 7.11 6.80
C TRP A 213 11.27 7.02 6.64
N LEU A 214 11.78 5.95 6.00
CA LEU A 214 13.21 5.78 5.76
C LEU A 214 13.76 6.89 4.85
N TYR A 215 13.07 7.20 3.76
CA TYR A 215 13.46 8.28 2.84
C TYR A 215 13.51 9.64 3.56
N THR A 216 12.45 9.97 4.31
CA THR A 216 12.35 11.22 5.06
C THR A 216 13.45 11.30 6.11
N ARG A 217 13.70 10.22 6.86
CA ARG A 217 14.76 10.14 7.86
C ARG A 217 16.14 10.35 7.24
N LEU A 218 16.49 9.58 6.21
CA LEU A 218 17.79 9.68 5.53
C LEU A 218 18.02 11.08 4.94
N ARG A 219 16.97 11.82 4.59
CA ARG A 219 17.06 13.15 3.96
C ARG A 219 17.03 14.35 4.91
N THR A 220 16.30 14.34 6.03
CA THR A 220 16.05 15.58 6.82
C THR A 220 16.90 15.72 8.09
N ALA A 221 16.89 14.72 8.97
CA ALA A 221 17.64 14.77 10.24
C ALA A 221 18.93 13.94 10.19
N PHE A 222 18.87 12.78 9.53
CA PHE A 222 20.00 11.85 9.42
C PHE A 222 21.02 12.34 8.39
N SER A 223 20.58 13.03 7.33
CA SER A 223 21.47 13.69 6.35
C SER A 223 22.35 14.77 6.97
N ASN A 224 21.90 15.45 8.03
CA ASN A 224 22.69 16.52 8.64
C ASN A 224 23.81 15.95 9.52
N SER A 225 23.57 14.85 10.25
CA SER A 225 24.62 14.14 10.99
C SER A 225 25.52 13.28 10.07
N LEU A 226 24.98 12.69 9.00
CA LEU A 226 25.75 11.95 7.98
C LEU A 226 26.64 12.87 7.12
N ARG A 227 26.20 14.11 6.82
CA ARG A 227 27.05 15.13 6.16
C ARG A 227 28.30 15.45 6.96
N ASP A 228 28.19 15.39 8.29
CA ASP A 228 29.27 15.77 9.19
C ASP A 228 30.16 14.58 9.60
N ASN A 229 29.63 13.35 9.72
CA ASN A 229 30.35 12.21 10.30
C ASN A 229 30.29 10.87 9.53
N GLY A 230 29.53 10.75 8.43
CA GLY A 230 29.61 9.59 7.53
C GLY A 230 29.07 8.22 8.02
N GLU A 231 28.54 8.08 9.24
CA GLU A 231 28.05 6.78 9.75
C GLU A 231 26.61 6.83 10.32
N LEU A 232 25.87 5.72 10.14
CA LEU A 232 24.53 5.52 10.70
C LEU A 232 24.61 5.16 12.19
N ASN A 233 24.10 6.01 13.09
CA ASN A 233 24.02 5.68 14.52
C ASN A 233 22.87 4.68 14.80
N GLU A 234 23.25 3.42 15.04
CA GLU A 234 22.35 2.31 15.33
C GLU A 234 21.41 2.57 16.53
N GLN A 235 21.90 3.24 17.57
CA GLN A 235 21.12 3.48 18.79
C GLN A 235 20.03 4.55 18.56
N GLU A 236 20.30 5.53 17.71
CA GLU A 236 19.32 6.55 17.31
C GLU A 236 18.22 5.96 16.41
N MET A 237 18.57 5.07 15.48
CA MET A 237 17.58 4.36 14.65
C MET A 237 16.64 3.51 15.51
N LYS A 238 17.20 2.71 16.44
CA LYS A 238 16.40 1.86 17.33
C LYS A 238 15.48 2.66 18.26
N SER A 239 15.97 3.77 18.80
CA SER A 239 15.18 4.66 19.66
C SER A 239 14.03 5.34 18.91
N ASP A 240 14.28 5.83 17.69
CA ASP A 240 13.24 6.49 16.89
C ASP A 240 12.12 5.53 16.48
N MET A 241 12.50 4.32 16.08
CA MET A 241 11.56 3.25 15.74
C MET A 241 10.62 2.94 16.92
N HIS A 242 11.12 2.93 18.16
CA HIS A 242 10.29 2.60 19.30
C HIS A 242 9.33 3.72 19.74
N ASN A 243 9.74 4.99 19.55
CA ASN A 243 9.00 6.15 20.03
C ASN A 243 7.90 6.63 19.07
N LYS A 244 7.92 6.19 17.81
CA LYS A 244 6.96 6.63 16.78
C LYS A 244 5.79 5.70 16.52
N ARG A 245 5.57 4.68 17.35
CA ARG A 245 4.45 3.75 17.14
C ARG A 245 3.09 4.44 17.22
N ILE A 246 2.23 4.18 16.23
CA ILE A 246 0.93 4.85 16.12
C ILE A 246 0.00 4.54 17.30
N ASP A 247 0.07 3.33 17.87
CA ASP A 247 -0.74 2.94 19.03
C ASP A 247 -0.38 3.67 20.33
N ARG A 248 0.78 4.34 20.35
CA ARG A 248 1.22 5.21 21.44
C ARG A 248 0.90 6.67 21.18
N ILE A 249 1.01 7.11 19.93
CA ILE A 249 0.83 8.51 19.52
C ILE A 249 -0.65 8.86 19.37
N TYR A 250 -1.44 7.94 18.83
CA TYR A 250 -2.84 8.13 18.47
C TYR A 250 -3.73 7.18 19.29
N PRO A 251 -4.33 7.62 20.41
CA PRO A 251 -5.06 6.75 21.32
C PRO A 251 -6.17 5.94 20.66
N ASN A 252 -6.84 6.47 19.64
CA ASN A 252 -7.93 5.76 18.96
C ASN A 252 -7.42 4.62 18.07
N THR A 253 -6.12 4.54 17.78
CA THR A 253 -5.55 3.43 17.00
C THR A 253 -5.24 2.21 17.86
N LYS A 254 -5.06 2.38 19.18
CA LYS A 254 -4.55 1.33 20.07
C LYS A 254 -5.35 0.02 20.00
N HIS A 255 -6.66 0.10 20.19
CA HIS A 255 -7.51 -1.09 20.19
C HIS A 255 -7.55 -1.79 18.82
N TRP A 256 -7.49 -1.03 17.72
CA TRP A 256 -7.38 -1.63 16.38
C TRP A 256 -6.01 -2.29 16.18
N PHE A 257 -4.94 -1.64 16.63
CA PHE A 257 -3.58 -2.16 16.52
C PHE A 257 -3.41 -3.50 17.25
N GLU A 258 -4.06 -3.64 18.41
CA GLU A 258 -4.07 -4.87 19.21
C GLU A 258 -4.86 -6.02 18.54
N LEU A 259 -5.74 -5.73 17.58
CA LEU A 259 -6.51 -6.74 16.82
C LEU A 259 -5.80 -7.25 15.56
N ILE A 260 -4.67 -6.63 15.17
CA ILE A 260 -3.90 -7.07 14.01
C ILE A 260 -3.28 -8.44 14.31
N ASP A 261 -3.57 -9.43 13.47
CA ASP A 261 -2.88 -10.71 13.49
C ASP A 261 -1.51 -10.56 12.83
N TRP A 262 -0.50 -10.24 13.64
CA TRP A 262 0.89 -10.12 13.21
C TRP A 262 1.45 -11.42 12.60
N GLY A 263 0.84 -12.58 12.84
CA GLY A 263 1.23 -13.86 12.24
C GLY A 263 0.99 -13.91 10.73
N THR A 264 0.10 -13.08 10.20
CA THR A 264 -0.15 -12.96 8.76
C THR A 264 0.83 -12.02 8.05
N TRP A 265 1.66 -11.28 8.79
CA TRP A 265 2.55 -10.27 8.21
C TRP A 265 3.89 -10.87 7.77
N HIS A 266 4.40 -10.32 6.67
CA HIS A 266 5.79 -10.44 6.27
C HIS A 266 6.42 -9.06 6.24
N PHE A 267 7.38 -8.88 7.15
CA PHE A 267 8.20 -7.69 7.24
C PHE A 267 9.62 -7.99 6.79
N TYR A 268 10.27 -6.98 6.22
CA TYR A 268 11.72 -6.94 6.16
C TYR A 268 12.26 -6.49 7.52
N GLU A 269 13.13 -7.30 8.12
CA GLU A 269 13.72 -7.03 9.42
C GLU A 269 15.22 -7.35 9.39
N ASN A 270 16.00 -6.52 10.07
CA ASN A 270 17.43 -6.71 10.31
C ASN A 270 17.80 -6.11 11.68
N GLU A 271 19.08 -5.99 11.99
CA GLU A 271 19.52 -5.45 13.29
C GLU A 271 19.07 -4.00 13.53
N LEU A 272 18.76 -3.24 12.48
CA LEU A 272 18.37 -1.82 12.51
C LEU A 272 16.87 -1.59 12.27
N ILE A 273 16.22 -2.49 11.54
CA ILE A 273 14.86 -2.33 11.02
C ILE A 273 13.94 -3.39 11.61
N GLN A 274 12.79 -2.94 12.12
CA GLN A 274 11.66 -3.75 12.54
C GLN A 274 10.42 -3.33 11.75
N LYS A 275 9.58 -4.30 11.38
CA LYS A 275 8.38 -4.03 10.58
C LYS A 275 8.62 -3.23 9.29
N GLY A 276 9.79 -3.41 8.67
CA GLY A 276 10.13 -2.81 7.38
C GLY A 276 9.34 -3.44 6.23
N GLY A 277 9.26 -2.72 5.13
CA GLY A 277 8.64 -3.16 3.88
C GLY A 277 9.63 -3.28 2.73
N LEU A 278 9.10 -3.24 1.51
CA LEU A 278 9.87 -3.29 0.28
C LEU A 278 10.87 -2.11 0.16
N GLN A 279 10.59 -0.93 0.73
CA GLN A 279 11.48 0.23 0.69
C GLN A 279 12.77 -0.03 1.49
N GLU A 280 12.63 -0.53 2.72
CA GLU A 280 13.77 -0.90 3.56
C GLU A 280 14.56 -2.04 2.93
N PHE A 281 13.87 -3.07 2.41
CA PHE A 281 14.52 -4.15 1.67
C PHE A 281 15.33 -3.64 0.47
N ALA A 282 14.73 -2.77 -0.36
CA ALA A 282 15.40 -2.21 -1.53
C ALA A 282 16.70 -1.48 -1.16
N HIS A 283 16.69 -0.75 -0.05
CA HIS A 283 17.87 -0.02 0.42
C HIS A 283 18.97 -0.95 0.93
N PHE A 284 18.63 -1.87 1.84
CA PHE A 284 19.62 -2.64 2.59
C PHE A 284 20.08 -3.92 1.88
N GLU A 285 19.27 -4.49 0.98
CA GLU A 285 19.58 -5.76 0.31
C GLU A 285 19.80 -5.62 -1.19
N CYS A 286 19.38 -4.51 -1.80
CA CYS A 286 19.49 -4.28 -3.24
C CYS A 286 20.30 -3.03 -3.60
N ASP A 287 21.02 -2.45 -2.64
CA ASP A 287 21.88 -1.27 -2.81
C ASP A 287 21.17 -0.06 -3.45
N VAL A 288 19.85 0.05 -3.31
CA VAL A 288 19.10 1.22 -3.81
C VAL A 288 19.45 2.42 -2.96
N LYS A 289 19.98 3.46 -3.62
CA LYS A 289 20.43 4.67 -2.93
C LYS A 289 19.26 5.43 -2.31
N SER A 290 19.53 6.13 -1.21
CA SER A 290 18.53 6.87 -0.44
C SER A 290 17.71 7.84 -1.28
N GLU A 291 18.36 8.55 -2.21
CA GLU A 291 17.77 9.54 -3.10
C GLU A 291 16.84 8.93 -4.16
N GLU A 292 16.96 7.63 -4.41
CA GLU A 292 16.16 6.85 -5.35
C GLU A 292 14.95 6.19 -4.68
N LEU A 293 14.91 6.11 -3.34
CA LEU A 293 13.79 5.47 -2.61
C LEU A 293 12.44 6.19 -2.71
N LYS A 294 12.43 7.43 -3.23
CA LYS A 294 11.20 8.16 -3.59
C LYS A 294 10.59 7.68 -4.92
N ASN A 295 11.36 6.95 -5.71
CA ASN A 295 10.93 6.42 -7.00
C ASN A 295 10.32 5.03 -6.84
N HIS A 296 9.67 4.56 -7.89
CA HIS A 296 9.32 3.14 -7.97
C HIS A 296 10.57 2.27 -8.02
N PRO A 297 10.64 1.17 -7.25
CA PRO A 297 11.75 0.23 -7.34
C PRO A 297 11.88 -0.35 -8.75
N THR A 298 13.10 -0.66 -9.13
CA THR A 298 13.38 -1.30 -10.42
C THR A 298 12.73 -2.68 -10.49
N THR A 299 12.50 -3.17 -11.72
CA THR A 299 12.05 -4.54 -11.97
C THR A 299 12.94 -5.59 -11.29
N ALA A 300 14.25 -5.35 -11.23
CA ALA A 300 15.20 -6.25 -10.58
C ALA A 300 14.98 -6.30 -9.06
N THR A 301 14.86 -5.15 -8.40
CA THR A 301 14.51 -5.07 -6.97
C THR A 301 13.17 -5.74 -6.66
N GLN A 302 12.16 -5.50 -7.50
CA GLN A 302 10.84 -6.14 -7.40
C GLN A 302 10.91 -7.66 -7.57
N ARG A 303 11.82 -8.16 -8.41
CA ARG A 303 12.05 -9.60 -8.60
C ARG A 303 12.64 -10.25 -7.36
N GLU A 304 13.65 -9.62 -6.75
CA GLU A 304 14.21 -10.12 -5.49
C GLU A 304 13.17 -10.15 -4.37
N TRP A 305 12.30 -9.13 -4.32
CA TRP A 305 11.17 -9.12 -3.40
C TRP A 305 10.15 -10.23 -3.68
N LYS A 306 9.80 -10.47 -4.95
CA LYS A 306 8.96 -11.61 -5.38
C LYS A 306 9.52 -12.93 -4.86
N ILE A 307 10.83 -13.17 -4.98
CA ILE A 307 11.47 -14.42 -4.51
C ILE A 307 11.26 -14.61 -3.00
N ARG A 308 11.39 -13.54 -2.21
CA ARG A 308 11.13 -13.59 -0.76
C ARG A 308 9.67 -13.90 -0.46
N ILE A 309 8.74 -13.25 -1.16
CA ILE A 309 7.30 -13.51 -1.00
C ILE A 309 6.96 -14.96 -1.30
N MET A 310 7.46 -15.49 -2.43
CA MET A 310 7.26 -16.88 -2.83
C MET A 310 7.78 -17.86 -1.78
N LYS A 311 8.97 -17.58 -1.20
CA LYS A 311 9.52 -18.39 -0.12
C LYS A 311 8.59 -18.41 1.09
N VAL A 312 8.09 -17.24 1.52
CA VAL A 312 7.15 -17.14 2.64
C VAL A 312 5.85 -17.88 2.36
N MET A 313 5.31 -17.72 1.15
CA MET A 313 4.11 -18.43 0.70
C MET A 313 4.29 -19.94 0.80
N LYS A 314 5.42 -20.46 0.30
CA LYS A 314 5.76 -21.88 0.37
C LYS A 314 5.96 -22.38 1.80
N ASP A 315 6.75 -21.67 2.59
CA ASP A 315 7.17 -22.12 3.92
C ASP A 315 6.04 -22.00 4.95
N ARG A 316 5.20 -20.97 4.87
CA ARG A 316 4.14 -20.69 5.86
C ARG A 316 2.79 -21.32 5.50
N TYR A 317 2.47 -21.39 4.21
CA TYR A 317 1.14 -21.80 3.74
C TYR A 317 1.19 -23.05 2.85
N GLU A 318 2.32 -23.76 2.84
CA GLU A 318 2.52 -25.00 2.07
C GLU A 318 2.14 -24.82 0.58
N MET A 319 2.54 -23.67 0.02
CA MET A 319 2.25 -23.37 -1.37
C MET A 319 3.11 -24.17 -2.35
N GLU A 320 2.47 -24.96 -3.22
CA GLU A 320 3.09 -25.47 -4.43
C GLU A 320 3.11 -24.35 -5.46
N ILE A 321 4.31 -24.04 -5.95
CA ILE A 321 4.55 -23.02 -6.96
C ILE A 321 5.02 -23.76 -8.21
N ASN A 322 4.52 -23.39 -9.39
CA ASN A 322 4.94 -24.00 -10.64
C ASN A 322 6.44 -23.74 -10.83
N SER A 323 7.23 -24.82 -10.87
CA SER A 323 8.70 -24.78 -11.00
C SER A 323 9.15 -24.71 -12.44
#